data_AF-A0A2X3ULR0-F1
#
_entry.id   AF-A0A2X3ULR0-F1
#
_cell.length_a   1.000
_cell.length_b   1.000
_cell.length_c   1.000
_cell.angle_alpha   90.00
_cell.angle_beta   90.00
_cell.angle_gamma   90.00
#
_symmetry.space_group_name_H-M   'P 1'
#
loop_
_entity.id
_entity.type
_entity.pdbx_description
1 polymer ?
#
loop_
_entity_poly.entity_id
_entity_poly.type
_entity_poly.pdbx_seq_one_letter_code
_entity_poly.pdbx_strand_id
1 'polypeptide(L)' 'MSHDSPGQVIPLYLGEKQYRLNDGAFLALDGTAYYTMETQSIGKALLGGQGGFFVMTTQGQGTLLANAYGSIKKLC' A
#
# COMPACT_ATOMS: atom_id res chain seq x y z
N MET A 1 16.38 4.88 -6.32
CA MET A 1 16.66 5.16 -4.90
C MET A 1 16.10 3.97 -4.11
N SER A 2 16.92 2.99 -3.78
CA SER A 2 16.47 1.84 -2.97
C SER A 2 16.15 2.33 -1.56
N HIS A 3 14.93 2.05 -1.10
CA HIS A 3 14.44 2.48 0.21
C HIS A 3 15.13 1.60 1.28
N ASP A 4 15.96 2.21 2.14
CA ASP A 4 16.71 1.56 3.24
C ASP A 4 15.81 1.15 4.43
N SER A 5 14.62 0.63 4.15
CA SER A 5 13.78 -0.01 5.17
C SER A 5 14.04 -1.52 5.14
N PRO A 6 14.68 -2.13 6.17
CA PRO A 6 14.83 -3.57 6.22
C PRO A 6 13.45 -4.22 6.21
N GLY A 7 13.16 -4.95 5.14
CA GLY A 7 11.78 -5.22 4.79
C GLY A 7 11.60 -6.19 3.65
N GLN A 8 10.40 -6.77 3.57
CA GLN A 8 9.99 -7.62 2.47
C GLN A 8 9.22 -6.82 1.42
N VAL A 9 9.38 -7.23 0.15
CA VAL A 9 8.59 -6.74 -0.98
C VAL A 9 7.73 -7.88 -1.47
N ILE A 10 6.45 -7.62 -1.70
CA ILE A 10 5.52 -8.59 -2.29
C ILE A 10 4.85 -8.03 -3.55
N PRO A 11 4.62 -8.88 -4.56
CA PRO A 11 3.73 -8.55 -5.65
C PRO A 11 2.27 -8.79 -5.26
N LEU A 12 1.40 -7.84 -5.61
CA LEU A 12 -0.04 -7.92 -5.53
C LEU A 12 -0.62 -7.73 -6.94
N TYR A 13 -1.31 -8.74 -7.44
CA TYR A 13 -1.90 -8.72 -8.78
C TYR A 13 -3.26 -8.01 -8.77
N LEU A 14 -3.40 -7.01 -9.62
CA LEU A 14 -4.57 -6.14 -9.73
C LEU A 14 -5.46 -6.57 -10.90
N GLY A 15 -6.76 -6.51 -10.68
CA GLY A 15 -7.79 -6.84 -11.66
C GLY A 15 -9.16 -6.82 -11.00
N GLU A 16 -9.77 -7.99 -10.82
CA GLU A 16 -10.99 -8.12 -10.00
C GLU A 16 -10.75 -7.71 -8.54
N LYS A 17 -9.51 -7.89 -8.05
CA LYS A 17 -9.09 -7.47 -6.72
C LYS A 17 -8.34 -6.14 -6.80
N GLN A 18 -8.71 -5.23 -5.91
CA GLN A 18 -8.05 -3.95 -5.70
C GLN A 18 -7.65 -3.81 -4.24
N TYR A 19 -6.60 -3.05 -3.98
CA TYR A 19 -5.99 -2.97 -2.65
C TYR A 19 -5.99 -1.53 -2.13
N ARG A 20 -6.04 -1.43 -0.80
CA ARG A 20 -5.80 -0.20 -0.08
C ARG A 20 -4.50 -0.32 0.70
N LEU A 21 -3.65 0.68 0.60
CA LEU A 21 -2.33 0.71 1.23
C LEU A 21 -2.22 1.92 2.14
N ASN A 22 -1.61 1.71 3.31
CA ASN A 22 -1.16 2.81 4.14
C ASN A 22 0.05 3.50 3.49
N ASP A 23 0.26 4.75 3.86
CA ASP A 23 1.46 5.50 3.47
C ASP A 23 2.75 4.74 3.77
N GLY A 24 3.70 4.79 2.83
CA GLY A 24 5.01 4.15 2.94
C GLY A 24 5.06 2.66 2.56
N ALA A 25 3.91 2.02 2.29
CA ALA A 25 3.86 0.63 1.81
C ALA A 25 3.87 0.50 0.27
N PHE A 26 3.79 1.62 -0.46
CA PHE A 26 3.87 1.63 -1.91
C PHE A 26 5.32 1.64 -2.39
N LEU A 27 5.68 0.69 -3.28
CA LEU A 27 6.99 0.65 -3.92
C LEU A 27 6.93 0.96 -5.43
N ALA A 28 6.07 0.26 -6.17
CA ALA A 28 5.92 0.46 -7.62
C ALA A 28 4.57 -0.05 -8.14
N LEU A 29 4.15 0.45 -9.30
CA LEU A 29 2.95 0.02 -10.02
C LEU A 29 3.25 -0.10 -11.51
N ASP A 30 2.83 -1.20 -12.14
CA ASP A 30 2.95 -1.41 -13.58
C ASP A 30 1.59 -1.59 -14.29
N GLY A 31 1.64 -1.70 -15.62
CA GLY A 31 0.47 -2.01 -16.45
C GLY A 31 -0.38 -0.78 -16.77
N THR A 32 -1.70 -0.98 -16.78
CA THR A 32 -2.71 0.10 -16.95
C THR A 32 -3.33 0.52 -15.62
N ALA A 33 -2.82 -0.02 -14.52
CA ALA A 33 -3.29 0.31 -13.19
C ALA A 33 -2.88 1.73 -12.81
N TYR A 34 -3.74 2.38 -12.04
CA TYR A 34 -3.50 3.68 -11.43
C TYR A 34 -3.97 3.65 -9.97
N TYR A 35 -3.68 4.73 -9.24
CA TYR A 35 -4.11 4.86 -7.85
C TYR A 35 -4.65 6.26 -7.56
N THR A 36 -5.50 6.33 -6.53
CA THR A 36 -5.92 7.58 -5.90
C THR A 36 -5.39 7.63 -4.47
N MET A 37 -5.15 8.85 -3.97
CA MET A 37 -4.75 9.10 -2.58
C MET A 37 -5.93 9.75 -1.84
N GLU A 38 -6.33 9.17 -0.72
CA GLU A 38 -7.40 9.69 0.13
C GLU A 38 -6.83 10.06 1.51
N THR A 39 -7.06 11.29 1.97
CA THR A 39 -6.70 11.72 3.33
C THR A 39 -7.63 11.06 4.35
N GLN A 40 -7.05 10.46 5.39
CA GLN A 40 -7.79 10.03 6.57
C GLN A 40 -7.96 11.21 7.53
N SER A 41 -9.13 11.32 8.17
CA SER A 41 -9.33 12.35 9.19
C SER A 41 -8.37 12.11 10.37
N ILE A 42 -7.85 13.21 10.94
CA ILE A 42 -6.85 13.19 12.02
C ILE A 42 -7.28 12.32 13.21
N GLY A 43 -8.59 12.32 13.54
CA GLY A 43 -9.15 11.49 14.60
C GLY A 43 -9.06 9.98 14.32
N LYS A 44 -9.17 9.55 13.05
CA LYS A 44 -9.03 8.14 12.67
C LYS A 44 -7.57 7.69 12.64
N ALA A 45 -6.66 8.56 12.18
CA ALA A 45 -5.23 8.27 12.10
C ALA A 45 -4.59 8.06 13.49
N LEU A 46 -4.98 8.86 14.49
CA LEU A 46 -4.44 8.77 15.86
C LEU A 46 -5.09 7.68 16.71
N LEU A 47 -6.41 7.45 16.60
CA LEU A 47 -7.10 6.44 17.42
C LEU A 47 -6.93 4.99 16.90
N GLY A 48 -6.56 4.82 15.63
CA GLY A 48 -6.32 3.50 15.03
C GLY A 48 -4.89 2.98 15.19
N GLY A 49 -3.98 3.74 15.81
CA GLY A 49 -2.56 3.37 15.95
C GLY A 49 -1.81 3.17 14.62
N GLN A 50 -2.44 3.51 13.49
CA GLN A 50 -1.96 3.17 12.15
C GLN A 50 -1.06 4.23 11.52
N GLY A 51 -0.92 5.42 12.10
CA GLY A 51 0.07 6.41 11.68
C GLY A 51 -0.02 6.88 10.22
N GLY A 52 -1.09 6.55 9.50
CA GLY A 52 -1.29 6.89 8.09
C GLY A 52 -2.22 8.09 7.97
N PHE A 53 -1.70 9.20 7.44
CA PHE A 53 -2.51 10.38 7.11
C PHE A 53 -3.22 10.21 5.77
N PHE A 54 -2.73 9.33 4.90
CA PHE A 54 -3.30 9.04 3.60
C PHE A 54 -3.38 7.51 3.37
N VAL A 55 -4.36 7.13 2.55
CA VAL A 55 -4.56 5.76 2.07
C VAL A 55 -4.56 5.78 0.56
N MET A 56 -3.71 4.96 -0.04
CA MET A 56 -3.69 4.73 -1.48
C MET A 56 -4.74 3.66 -1.83
N THR A 57 -5.55 3.89 -2.87
CA THR A 57 -6.47 2.89 -3.43
C THR A 57 -6.11 2.60 -4.88
N THR A 58 -5.91 1.33 -5.23
CA THR A 58 -5.60 0.92 -6.61
C THR A 58 -6.84 0.75 -7.47
N GLN A 59 -6.69 0.93 -8.79
CA GLN A 59 -7.69 0.60 -9.79
C GLN A 59 -7.02 0.15 -11.10
N GLY A 60 -7.69 -0.72 -11.86
CA GLY A 60 -7.21 -1.20 -13.15
C GLY A 60 -6.47 -2.54 -13.07
N GLN A 61 -5.66 -2.83 -14.09
CA GLN A 61 -4.96 -4.12 -14.24
C GLN A 61 -3.44 -3.93 -14.26
N GLY A 62 -2.74 -4.77 -13.52
CA GLY A 62 -1.28 -4.69 -13.41
C GLY A 62 -0.78 -5.37 -12.14
N THR A 63 0.45 -5.03 -11.77
CA THR A 63 1.14 -5.53 -10.58
C THR A 63 1.54 -4.36 -9.70
N LEU A 64 1.05 -4.40 -8.47
CA LEU A 64 1.50 -3.52 -7.40
C LEU A 64 2.63 -4.21 -6.64
N LEU A 65 3.77 -3.54 -6.50
CA LEU A 65 4.80 -3.93 -5.54
C LEU A 65 4.57 -3.16 -4.24
N ALA A 66 4.34 -3.91 -3.16
CA ALA A 66 4.19 -3.36 -1.82
C ALA A 66 5.39 -3.73 -0.95
N ASN A 67 5.90 -2.78 -0.17
CA ASN A 67 6.95 -3.00 0.82
C ASN A 67 6.40 -2.94 2.25
N ALA A 68 7.07 -3.62 3.17
CA ALA A 68 6.82 -3.52 4.60
C ALA A 68 8.13 -3.42 5.36
N TYR A 69 8.14 -2.72 6.48
CA TYR A 69 9.23 -2.82 7.45
C TYR A 69 9.07 -4.15 8.22
N GLY A 70 10.10 -5.00 8.22
CA GLY A 70 10.03 -6.34 8.81
C GLY A 70 9.40 -7.40 7.90
N SER A 71 8.76 -8.40 8.51
CA SER A 71 8.18 -9.56 7.81
C SER A 71 6.69 -9.36 7.48
N ILE A 72 6.27 -9.87 6.32
CA ILE A 72 4.89 -9.84 5.87
C ILE A 72 4.18 -11.12 6.31
N LYS A 73 3.02 -10.94 6.96
CA LYS A 73 2.10 -12.02 7.26
C LYS A 73 0.78 -11.76 6.57
N LYS A 74 0.39 -12.65 5.66
CA LYS A 74 -0.96 -12.67 5.12
C LYS A 74 -1.90 -13.26 6.17
N LEU A 75 -2.97 -12.54 6.50
CA LEU A 75 -4.04 -13.06 7.36
C LEU A 75 -5.08 -13.73 6.45
N CYS A 76 -5.48 -14.94 6.83
CA CYS A 76 -6.48 -15.76 6.14
C CYS A 76 -7.88 -15.41 6.62
#